data_AF-A0A6A1WPY4-F1
#
_entry.id   AF-A0A6A1WPY4-F1
#
_cell.length_a   1.000
_cell.length_b   1.000
_cell.length_c   1.000
_cell.angle_alpha   90.00
_cell.angle_beta   90.00
_cell.angle_gamma   90.00
#
_symmetry.space_group_name_H-M   'P 1'
#
loop_
_entity.id
_entity.type
_entity.pdbx_description
1 polymer ?
#
loop_
_entity_poly.entity_id
_entity_poly.type
_entity_poly.pdbx_seq_one_letter_code
_entity_poly.pdbx_strand_id
1 'polypeptide(L)'
;MVRANHFLVEVADRDLHHYDVSIRPEVKSKKISREIVNQLVMLYRVSHLGNREPAYDGSKSLYTAGPLPFMSKEFVVPLPDKDKDDRASSSGSSRKERREFKVVIKLVSKADLHHLQQFLHGRQLDAPQETIQALDVVLRAAPSAMYTVVGRSFFHPTLGQKGELGDGIEYWRGYYQSLRPTQMGLSLNIDISARAFYEPILVTEFVQKH
;
A
#
# COMPACT_ATOMS: atom_id res chain seq x y z
N MET A 1 -4.42 26.88 25.02
CA MET A 1 -4.02 25.48 24.76
C MET A 1 -4.34 25.17 23.31
N VAL A 2 -3.36 24.79 22.50
CA VAL A 2 -3.54 24.45 21.07
C VAL A 2 -3.45 22.94 20.91
N ARG A 3 -4.30 22.36 20.07
CA ARG A 3 -4.21 20.96 19.65
C ARG A 3 -3.81 20.90 18.18
N ALA A 4 -2.87 20.02 17.86
CA ALA A 4 -2.48 19.72 16.50
C ALA A 4 -2.98 18.31 16.13
N ASN A 5 -3.26 18.08 14.86
CA ASN A 5 -3.65 16.79 14.30
C ASN A 5 -2.44 15.86 14.08
N HIS A 6 -1.55 15.87 15.06
CA HIS A 6 -0.25 15.23 15.07
C HIS A 6 -0.21 14.25 16.24
N PHE A 7 -0.01 12.97 15.93
CA PHE A 7 -0.01 11.89 16.91
C PHE A 7 1.41 11.34 17.03
N LEU A 8 1.96 11.28 18.25
CA LEU A 8 3.32 10.77 18.45
C LEU A 8 3.39 9.29 18.11
N VAL A 9 4.50 8.89 17.47
CA VAL A 9 4.77 7.52 17.05
C VAL A 9 6.04 7.05 17.74
N GLU A 10 5.91 5.96 18.50
CA GLU A 10 7.05 5.24 19.06
C GLU A 10 7.45 4.10 18.11
N VAL A 11 8.75 3.99 17.84
CA VAL A 11 9.29 2.94 16.98
C VAL A 11 9.98 1.91 17.86
N ALA A 12 9.54 0.66 17.76
CA ALA A 12 10.17 -0.44 18.47
C ALA A 12 11.60 -0.65 17.93
N ASP A 13 12.52 -0.99 18.84
CA ASP A 13 13.90 -1.34 18.48
C ASP A 13 13.95 -2.75 17.86
N ARG A 14 13.59 -2.83 16.59
CA ARG A 14 13.59 -4.06 15.80
C ARG A 14 14.15 -3.82 14.42
N ASP A 15 14.94 -4.76 13.94
CA ASP A 15 15.54 -4.66 12.62
C ASP A 15 14.50 -4.59 11.50
N LEU A 16 14.53 -3.52 10.73
CA LEU A 16 13.72 -3.34 9.53
C LEU A 16 14.59 -3.62 8.30
N HIS A 17 14.17 -4.57 7.48
CA HIS A 17 14.92 -5.00 6.30
C HIS A 17 14.23 -4.52 5.04
N HIS A 18 15.00 -3.97 4.10
CA HIS A 18 14.54 -3.47 2.81
C HIS A 18 14.89 -4.45 1.68
N TYR A 19 13.89 -4.74 0.86
CA TYR A 19 13.99 -5.59 -0.30
C TYR A 19 13.49 -4.85 -1.54
N ASP A 20 14.19 -5.06 -2.66
CA ASP A 20 13.74 -4.67 -4.00
C ASP A 20 12.83 -5.76 -4.57
N VAL A 21 11.74 -5.34 -5.18
CA VAL A 21 10.72 -6.19 -5.80
C VAL A 21 10.62 -5.88 -7.28
N SER A 22 10.85 -6.91 -8.10
CA SER A 22 10.67 -6.85 -9.55
C SER A 22 9.56 -7.80 -9.97
N ILE A 23 8.54 -7.28 -10.66
CA ILE A 23 7.41 -8.05 -11.18
C ILE A 23 7.52 -8.15 -12.70
N ARG A 24 7.38 -9.36 -13.25
CA ARG A 24 7.36 -9.65 -14.69
C ARG A 24 6.11 -10.45 -15.08
N PRO A 25 5.38 -10.08 -16.14
CA PRO A 25 5.56 -8.90 -16.99
C PRO A 25 5.37 -7.59 -16.22
N GLU A 26 5.85 -6.47 -16.80
CA GLU A 26 5.80 -5.16 -16.13
C GLU A 26 4.35 -4.72 -15.87
N VAL A 27 4.08 -4.31 -14.63
CA VAL A 27 2.76 -3.85 -14.20
C VAL A 27 2.82 -2.36 -13.88
N LYS A 28 2.09 -1.55 -14.66
CA LYS A 28 2.02 -0.09 -14.46
C LYS A 28 1.13 0.33 -13.29
N SER A 29 0.13 -0.50 -12.93
CA SER A 29 -0.83 -0.19 -11.88
C SER A 29 -0.32 -0.62 -10.51
N LYS A 30 -0.06 0.35 -9.62
CA LYS A 30 0.32 0.07 -8.23
C LYS A 30 -0.70 -0.80 -7.49
N LYS A 31 -2.00 -0.66 -7.81
CA LYS A 31 -3.08 -1.49 -7.24
C LYS A 31 -2.89 -2.97 -7.60
N ILE A 32 -2.59 -3.24 -8.87
CA ILE A 32 -2.35 -4.62 -9.35
C ILE A 32 -1.05 -5.15 -8.76
N SER A 33 0.03 -4.36 -8.71
CA SER A 33 1.29 -4.77 -8.09
C SER A 33 1.10 -5.16 -6.62
N ARG A 34 0.30 -4.39 -5.86
CA ARG A 34 -0.07 -4.73 -4.48
C ARG A 34 -0.85 -6.03 -4.39
N GLU A 35 -1.82 -6.25 -5.28
CA GLU A 35 -2.58 -7.51 -5.33
C GLU A 35 -1.66 -8.72 -5.58
N ILE A 36 -0.71 -8.60 -6.53
CA ILE A 36 0.27 -9.66 -6.82
C ILE A 36 1.09 -9.98 -5.57
N VAL A 37 1.64 -8.97 -4.91
CA VAL A 37 2.45 -9.19 -3.70
C VAL A 37 1.59 -9.73 -2.55
N ASN A 38 0.35 -9.29 -2.40
CA ASN A 38 -0.57 -9.85 -1.40
C ASN A 38 -0.85 -11.33 -1.67
N GLN A 39 -1.07 -11.73 -2.92
CA GLN A 39 -1.21 -13.14 -3.30
C GLN A 39 0.07 -13.94 -3.04
N LEU A 40 1.24 -13.38 -3.33
CA LEU A 40 2.54 -13.98 -2.99
C LEU A 40 2.62 -14.26 -1.49
N VAL A 41 2.28 -13.26 -0.66
CA VAL A 41 2.29 -13.41 0.80
C VAL A 41 1.30 -14.49 1.22
N MET A 42 0.07 -14.51 0.70
CA MET A 42 -0.91 -15.56 1.02
C MET A 42 -0.39 -16.97 0.70
N LEU A 43 0.27 -17.15 -0.45
CA LEU A 43 0.77 -18.46 -0.90
C LEU A 43 2.05 -18.90 -0.18
N TYR A 44 2.95 -17.96 0.13
CA TYR A 44 4.33 -18.25 0.52
C TYR A 44 4.72 -17.77 1.91
N ARG A 45 3.80 -17.16 2.70
CA ARG A 45 4.09 -16.64 4.05
C ARG A 45 4.73 -17.67 4.96
N VAL A 46 4.08 -18.84 5.12
CA VAL A 46 4.56 -19.89 6.02
C VAL A 46 5.78 -20.60 5.45
N SER A 47 5.78 -20.90 4.15
CA SER A 47 6.80 -21.74 3.52
C SER A 47 8.12 -21.02 3.25
N HIS A 48 8.08 -19.76 2.83
CA HIS A 48 9.26 -19.05 2.32
C HIS A 48 9.52 -17.71 2.98
N LEU A 49 8.51 -17.01 3.50
CA LEU A 49 8.72 -15.70 4.14
C LEU A 49 9.03 -15.82 5.64
N GLY A 50 9.18 -17.03 6.16
CA GLY A 50 9.43 -17.28 7.58
C GLY A 50 8.31 -16.74 8.48
N ASN A 51 7.07 -16.85 8.01
CA ASN A 51 5.85 -16.37 8.66
C ASN A 51 5.79 -14.85 8.88
N ARG A 52 6.55 -14.06 8.10
CA ARG A 52 6.56 -12.59 8.18
C ARG A 52 5.50 -11.97 7.29
N GLU A 53 4.99 -10.82 7.73
CA GLU A 53 4.06 -9.98 6.97
C GLU A 53 4.82 -8.77 6.40
N PRO A 54 5.13 -8.76 5.10
CA PRO A 54 5.84 -7.65 4.49
C PRO A 54 4.92 -6.46 4.20
N ALA A 55 5.48 -5.25 4.30
CA ALA A 55 4.85 -4.02 3.82
C ALA A 55 5.43 -3.64 2.45
N TYR A 56 4.58 -3.47 1.44
CA TYR A 56 5.00 -3.16 0.08
C TYR A 56 4.47 -1.78 -0.35
N ASP A 57 5.31 -1.00 -1.03
CA ASP A 57 4.98 0.35 -1.51
C ASP A 57 4.12 0.38 -2.79
N GLY A 58 3.88 -0.78 -3.41
CA GLY A 58 3.15 -0.91 -4.67
C GLY A 58 4.01 -0.67 -5.91
N SER A 59 5.32 -0.52 -5.76
CA SER A 59 6.28 -0.30 -6.83
C SER A 59 7.49 -1.22 -6.69
N LYS A 60 8.54 -0.83 -5.95
CA LYS A 60 9.79 -1.59 -5.89
C LYS A 60 10.22 -1.93 -4.47
N SER A 61 9.69 -1.28 -3.45
CA SER A 61 10.21 -1.41 -2.09
C SER A 61 9.30 -2.25 -1.22
N LEU A 62 9.87 -3.30 -0.63
CA LEU A 62 9.24 -4.19 0.32
C LEU A 62 10.03 -4.21 1.63
N TYR A 63 9.33 -4.16 2.76
CA TYR A 63 9.93 -4.07 4.09
C TYR A 63 9.42 -5.17 5.01
N THR A 64 10.29 -5.73 5.85
CA THR A 64 9.93 -6.74 6.85
C THR A 64 10.54 -6.46 8.22
N ALA A 65 9.83 -6.85 9.27
CA ALA A 65 10.36 -6.92 10.63
C ALA A 65 11.25 -8.19 10.78
N GLY A 66 12.56 -8.00 10.65
CA GLY A 66 13.57 -9.06 10.58
C GLY A 66 13.80 -9.62 9.17
N PRO A 67 14.88 -10.39 8.99
CA PRO A 67 15.29 -10.85 7.67
C PRO A 67 14.43 -12.01 7.16
N LEU A 68 14.08 -11.99 5.87
CA LEU A 68 13.59 -13.16 5.14
C LEU A 68 14.68 -14.27 5.13
N PRO A 69 14.29 -15.56 5.07
CA PRO A 69 15.23 -16.69 5.07
C PRO A 69 15.97 -16.88 3.73
N PHE A 70 16.13 -15.79 2.96
CA PHE A 70 16.85 -15.74 1.70
C PHE A 70 17.33 -14.31 1.41
N MET A 71 18.41 -14.16 0.66
CA MET A 71 18.87 -12.85 0.17
C MET A 71 18.26 -12.48 -1.18
N SER A 72 17.94 -13.46 -2.03
CA SER A 72 17.25 -13.24 -3.30
C SER A 72 16.45 -14.48 -3.66
N LYS A 73 15.19 -14.32 -4.06
CA LYS A 73 14.35 -15.44 -4.50
C LYS A 73 13.32 -15.00 -5.54
N GLU A 74 13.10 -15.87 -6.51
CA GLU A 74 12.03 -15.74 -7.51
C GLU A 74 10.83 -16.59 -7.09
N PHE A 75 9.64 -16.02 -7.27
CA PHE A 75 8.34 -16.63 -7.00
C PHE A 75 7.48 -16.57 -8.25
N VAL A 76 6.62 -17.58 -8.43
CA VAL A 76 5.60 -17.59 -9.47
C VAL A 76 4.25 -17.40 -8.79
N VAL A 77 3.57 -16.32 -9.13
CA VAL A 77 2.31 -15.91 -8.49
C VAL A 77 1.20 -15.96 -9.53
N PRO A 78 0.24 -16.90 -9.42
CA PRO A 78 -0.96 -16.89 -10.24
C PRO A 78 -1.95 -15.85 -9.69
N LEU A 79 -2.37 -14.90 -10.51
CA LEU A 79 -3.53 -14.06 -10.19
C LEU A 79 -4.82 -14.72 -10.69
N PRO A 80 -5.81 -14.97 -9.82
CA PRO A 80 -7.12 -15.41 -10.27
C PRO A 80 -7.80 -14.26 -11.03
N ASP A 81 -8.36 -14.55 -12.22
CA ASP A 81 -9.22 -13.59 -12.91
C ASP A 81 -10.47 -13.37 -12.06
N LYS A 82 -10.65 -12.14 -11.58
CA LYS A 82 -11.85 -11.70 -10.82
C LYS A 82 -13.10 -11.56 -11.72
N ASP A 83 -12.98 -11.74 -13.03
CA ASP A 83 -14.07 -11.57 -14.01
C ASP A 83 -14.94 -12.83 -14.22
N LYS A 84 -15.10 -13.69 -13.21
CA LYS A 84 -15.86 -14.94 -13.36
C LYS A 84 -17.36 -14.85 -13.07
N ASP A 85 -17.86 -13.77 -12.48
CA ASP A 85 -19.28 -13.70 -12.09
C ASP A 85 -20.21 -12.96 -13.08
N ASP A 86 -19.71 -12.26 -14.10
CA ASP A 86 -20.59 -11.43 -14.97
C ASP A 86 -20.58 -11.73 -16.48
N ARG A 87 -20.00 -12.85 -16.95
CA ARG A 87 -19.99 -13.15 -18.40
C ARG A 87 -20.27 -14.60 -18.75
N ALA A 88 -21.53 -14.98 -18.61
CA ALA A 88 -22.13 -15.85 -19.62
C ALA A 88 -22.35 -15.01 -20.89
N SER A 89 -21.89 -15.52 -22.03
CA SER A 89 -22.13 -15.02 -23.40
C SER A 89 -21.15 -13.95 -23.95
N SER A 90 -20.10 -14.40 -24.64
CA SER A 90 -19.98 -14.21 -26.11
C SER A 90 -18.60 -14.68 -26.59
N SER A 91 -18.61 -15.43 -27.68
CA SER A 91 -17.49 -16.09 -28.34
C SER A 91 -16.32 -15.18 -28.73
N GLY A 92 -15.10 -15.67 -28.55
CA GLY A 92 -13.90 -15.10 -29.15
C GLY A 92 -12.63 -15.69 -28.55
N SER A 93 -11.95 -16.53 -29.32
CA SER A 93 -10.74 -17.26 -28.92
C SER A 93 -9.57 -16.34 -28.56
N SER A 94 -9.25 -16.23 -27.27
CA SER A 94 -7.87 -16.09 -26.80
C SER A 94 -7.77 -16.69 -25.40
N ARG A 95 -7.19 -17.89 -25.36
CA ARG A 95 -6.54 -18.55 -24.22
C ARG A 95 -6.76 -17.86 -22.86
N LYS A 96 -7.72 -18.40 -22.12
CA LYS A 96 -8.08 -18.13 -20.73
C LYS A 96 -6.94 -18.56 -19.79
N GLU A 97 -5.73 -18.04 -19.99
CA GLU A 97 -4.53 -18.36 -19.24
C GLU A 97 -4.52 -17.53 -17.95
N ARG A 98 -4.44 -18.22 -16.81
CA ARG A 98 -4.16 -17.60 -15.51
C ARG A 98 -2.96 -16.67 -15.71
N ARG A 99 -3.12 -15.38 -15.37
CA ARG A 99 -2.00 -14.45 -15.47
C ARG A 99 -0.98 -14.81 -14.40
N GLU A 100 0.06 -15.52 -14.80
CA GLU A 100 1.19 -15.85 -13.95
C GLU A 100 2.20 -14.69 -13.97
N PHE A 101 2.59 -14.25 -12.78
CA PHE A 101 3.58 -13.21 -12.58
C PHE A 101 4.81 -13.80 -11.92
N LYS A 102 5.98 -13.47 -12.46
CA LYS A 102 7.26 -13.76 -11.81
C LYS A 102 7.63 -12.59 -10.93
N VAL A 103 7.77 -12.84 -9.64
CA VAL A 103 8.13 -11.83 -8.64
C VAL A 103 9.49 -12.18 -8.07
N VAL A 104 10.47 -11.30 -8.24
CA VAL A 104 11.79 -11.43 -7.63
C VAL A 104 11.87 -10.50 -6.44
N ILE A 105 12.23 -11.04 -5.28
CA ILE A 105 12.49 -10.29 -4.05
C ILE A 105 13.97 -10.41 -3.72
N LYS A 106 14.68 -9.28 -3.61
CA LYS A 106 16.12 -9.22 -3.34
C LYS A 106 16.43 -8.27 -2.19
N LEU A 107 17.23 -8.70 -1.22
CA LEU A 107 17.69 -7.87 -0.11
C LEU A 107 18.56 -6.73 -0.63
N VAL A 108 18.26 -5.52 -0.18
CA VAL A 108 18.99 -4.29 -0.53
C VAL A 108 19.81 -3.83 0.66
N SER A 109 19.14 -3.57 1.78
CA SER A 109 19.76 -2.97 2.95
C SER A 109 18.97 -3.28 4.22
N LYS A 110 19.55 -2.92 5.36
CA LYS A 110 18.89 -2.87 6.65
C LYS A 110 18.71 -1.39 7.00
N ALA A 111 17.49 -0.99 7.36
CA ALA A 111 17.22 0.38 7.77
C ALA A 111 17.87 0.65 9.12
N ASP A 112 18.53 1.81 9.24
CA ASP A 112 19.22 2.22 10.44
C ASP A 112 18.25 2.97 11.37
N LEU A 113 17.71 2.24 12.35
CA LEU A 113 16.88 2.83 13.40
C LEU A 113 17.71 3.61 14.44
N HIS A 114 18.99 3.28 14.59
CA HIS A 114 19.86 4.01 15.51
C HIS A 114 20.12 5.42 14.99
N HIS A 115 20.44 5.56 13.70
CA HIS A 115 20.54 6.86 13.02
C HIS A 115 19.24 7.66 13.16
N LEU A 116 18.07 7.03 12.97
CA LEU A 116 16.78 7.68 13.23
C LEU A 116 16.68 8.21 14.67
N GLN A 117 17.03 7.41 15.66
CA GLN A 117 17.02 7.87 17.05
C GLN A 117 18.00 9.03 17.29
N GLN A 118 19.23 8.99 16.77
CA GLN A 118 20.18 10.10 16.93
C GLN A 118 19.67 11.38 16.27
N PHE A 119 19.06 11.26 15.08
CA PHE A 119 18.44 12.38 14.37
C PHE A 119 17.27 12.99 15.17
N LEU A 120 16.37 12.16 15.72
CA LEU A 120 15.23 12.64 16.51
C LEU A 120 15.66 13.31 17.83
N HIS A 121 16.79 12.91 18.42
CA HIS A 121 17.37 13.57 19.59
C HIS A 121 18.21 14.81 19.25
N GLY A 122 18.28 15.22 17.97
CA GLY A 122 19.06 16.38 17.53
C GLY A 122 20.57 16.19 17.61
N ARG A 123 21.05 14.95 17.78
CA ARG A 123 22.48 14.62 17.83
C ARG A 123 23.10 14.49 16.44
N GLN A 124 22.26 14.26 15.44
CA GLN A 124 22.63 14.16 14.03
C GLN A 124 21.71 15.04 13.20
N LEU A 125 22.26 15.74 12.20
CA LEU A 125 21.53 16.75 11.42
C LEU A 125 20.93 16.18 10.13
N ASP A 126 21.55 15.16 9.55
CA ASP A 126 21.06 14.50 8.35
C ASP A 126 19.92 13.54 8.69
N ALA A 127 18.79 13.74 8.00
CA ALA A 127 17.59 12.95 8.20
C ALA A 127 17.70 11.60 7.48
N PRO A 128 17.47 10.46 8.17
CA PRO A 128 17.44 9.15 7.53
C PRO A 128 16.16 8.95 6.72
N GLN A 129 16.15 9.51 5.51
CA GLN A 129 14.98 9.50 4.61
C GLN A 129 14.52 8.09 4.28
N GLU A 130 15.46 7.15 4.09
CA GLU A 130 15.15 5.75 3.79
C GLU A 130 14.38 5.08 4.94
N THR A 131 14.83 5.28 6.18
CA THR A 131 14.17 4.75 7.38
C THR A 131 12.78 5.38 7.56
N ILE A 132 12.66 6.70 7.39
CA ILE A 132 11.37 7.40 7.50
C ILE A 132 10.40 6.92 6.41
N GLN A 133 10.88 6.74 5.18
CA GLN A 133 10.11 6.21 4.07
C GLN A 133 9.64 4.78 4.34
N ALA A 134 10.51 3.92 4.87
CA ALA A 134 10.16 2.55 5.21
C ALA A 134 9.03 2.51 6.26
N LEU A 135 9.12 3.35 7.29
CA LEU A 135 8.07 3.49 8.30
C LEU A 135 6.76 4.05 7.71
N ASP A 136 6.82 5.03 6.80
CA ASP A 136 5.64 5.55 6.10
C ASP A 136 4.98 4.45 5.24
N VAL A 137 5.76 3.62 4.56
CA VAL A 137 5.24 2.48 3.78
C VAL A 137 4.56 1.45 4.69
N VAL A 138 5.15 1.12 5.84
CA VAL A 138 4.57 0.21 6.83
C VAL A 138 3.23 0.73 7.34
N LEU A 139 3.16 1.98 7.78
CA LEU A 139 1.92 2.59 8.29
C LEU A 139 0.84 2.70 7.21
N ARG A 140 1.22 2.72 5.93
CA ARG A 140 0.30 2.81 4.80
C ARG A 140 -0.10 1.45 4.23
N ALA A 141 0.55 0.35 4.63
CA ALA A 141 0.37 -0.96 4.01
C ALA A 141 -1.08 -1.47 4.14
N ALA A 142 -1.61 -1.53 5.36
CA ALA A 142 -2.98 -1.96 5.64
C ALA A 142 -4.04 -1.06 4.98
N PRO A 143 -4.05 0.28 5.18
CA PRO A 143 -5.06 1.12 4.54
C PRO A 143 -4.96 1.14 3.02
N SER A 144 -3.76 0.92 2.44
CA SER A 144 -3.62 0.77 0.98
C SER A 144 -4.24 -0.51 0.42
N ALA A 145 -4.43 -1.53 1.25
CA ALA A 145 -5.12 -2.75 0.87
C ALA A 145 -6.64 -2.64 1.03
N MET A 146 -7.10 -1.84 2.01
CA MET A 146 -8.51 -1.70 2.36
C MET A 146 -9.24 -0.57 1.62
N TYR A 147 -8.53 0.51 1.26
CA TYR A 147 -9.14 1.74 0.78
C TYR A 147 -8.60 2.19 -0.57
N THR A 148 -9.32 3.11 -1.22
CA THR A 148 -8.85 3.75 -2.45
C THR A 148 -7.78 4.78 -2.12
N VAL A 149 -6.57 4.54 -2.62
CA VAL A 149 -5.41 5.42 -2.38
C VAL A 149 -5.36 6.51 -3.44
N VAL A 150 -5.36 7.78 -3.00
CA VAL A 150 -5.05 8.90 -3.89
C VAL A 150 -4.03 9.83 -3.25
N GLY A 151 -2.84 9.88 -3.84
CA GLY A 151 -1.69 10.56 -3.23
C GLY A 151 -1.36 9.97 -1.87
N ARG A 152 -1.38 10.80 -0.82
CA ARG A 152 -1.18 10.38 0.57
C ARG A 152 -2.48 10.15 1.35
N SER A 153 -3.63 10.25 0.68
CA SER A 153 -4.94 10.08 1.30
C SER A 153 -5.60 8.75 0.95
N PHE A 154 -6.52 8.32 1.81
CA PHE A 154 -7.28 7.09 1.69
C PHE A 154 -8.78 7.40 1.73
N PHE A 155 -9.54 6.86 0.78
CA PHE A 155 -10.97 7.12 0.62
C PHE A 155 -11.77 5.83 0.53
N HIS A 156 -12.93 5.81 1.18
CA HIS A 156 -13.85 4.68 1.11
C HIS A 156 -15.26 5.10 1.57
N PRO A 157 -16.34 4.54 1.01
CA PRO A 157 -17.72 4.87 1.43
C PRO A 157 -18.02 4.59 2.91
N THR A 158 -17.24 3.73 3.58
CA THR A 158 -17.40 3.43 5.01
C THR A 158 -16.64 4.38 5.94
N LEU A 159 -15.78 5.26 5.42
CA LEU A 159 -14.99 6.21 6.22
C LEU A 159 -15.75 7.50 6.55
N GLY A 160 -17.05 7.55 6.25
CA GLY A 160 -17.94 8.63 6.63
C GLY A 160 -19.12 8.74 5.67
N GLN A 161 -19.95 9.78 5.87
CA GLN A 161 -21.07 10.04 4.99
C GLN A 161 -20.57 10.35 3.57
N LYS A 162 -21.12 9.63 2.58
CA LYS A 162 -21.04 9.98 1.17
C LYS A 162 -22.16 10.94 0.80
N GLY A 163 -21.99 11.72 -0.25
CA GLY A 163 -23.07 12.57 -0.77
C GLY A 163 -22.91 12.88 -2.25
N GLU A 164 -24.03 13.17 -2.88
CA GLU A 164 -24.08 13.49 -4.31
C GLU A 164 -23.52 14.88 -4.58
N LEU A 165 -22.77 15.00 -5.67
CA LEU A 165 -22.29 16.28 -6.21
C LEU A 165 -23.00 16.67 -7.53
N GLY A 166 -23.80 15.76 -8.10
CA GLY A 166 -24.45 15.91 -9.41
C GLY A 166 -23.73 15.12 -10.51
N ASP A 167 -24.41 14.93 -11.65
CA ASP A 167 -23.86 14.31 -12.87
C ASP A 167 -23.18 12.93 -12.66
N GLY A 168 -23.77 12.12 -11.79
CA GLY A 168 -23.27 10.79 -11.39
C GLY A 168 -21.94 10.82 -10.66
N ILE A 169 -21.61 11.95 -10.03
CA ILE A 169 -20.46 12.13 -9.16
C ILE A 169 -20.95 12.17 -7.71
N GLU A 170 -20.29 11.41 -6.84
CA GLU A 170 -20.45 11.49 -5.39
C GLU A 170 -19.11 11.81 -4.73
N TYR A 171 -19.13 12.45 -3.57
CA TYR A 171 -17.93 12.58 -2.76
C TYR A 171 -17.82 11.43 -1.76
N TRP A 172 -16.61 10.91 -1.59
CA TRP A 172 -16.27 10.01 -0.50
C TRP A 172 -15.39 10.73 0.50
N ARG A 173 -15.67 10.52 1.79
CA ARG A 173 -14.77 10.94 2.86
C ARG A 173 -13.57 9.99 2.97
N GLY A 174 -12.54 10.52 3.60
CA GLY A 174 -11.27 9.86 3.75
C GLY A 174 -10.39 10.62 4.72
N TYR A 175 -9.12 10.24 4.76
CA TYR A 175 -8.13 10.94 5.56
C TYR A 175 -6.78 11.00 4.84
N TYR A 176 -6.08 12.11 5.04
CA TYR A 176 -4.67 12.26 4.74
C TYR A 176 -3.83 11.57 5.81
N GLN A 177 -2.71 10.97 5.41
CA GLN A 177 -1.75 10.36 6.33
C GLN A 177 -0.32 10.66 5.88
N SER A 178 0.50 11.23 6.77
CA SER A 178 1.95 11.32 6.57
C SER A 178 2.71 11.16 7.88
N LEU A 179 3.78 10.36 7.85
CA LEU A 179 4.76 10.34 8.93
C LEU A 179 5.74 11.51 8.78
N ARG A 180 5.96 12.26 9.85
CA ARG A 180 6.80 13.47 9.88
C ARG A 180 7.76 13.42 11.07
N PRO A 181 9.07 13.67 10.87
CA PRO A 181 9.95 13.98 11.99
C PRO A 181 9.63 15.38 12.55
N THR A 182 9.60 15.49 13.88
CA THR A 182 9.39 16.75 14.61
C THR A 182 10.38 16.83 15.76
N GLN A 183 10.50 18.00 16.41
CA GLN A 183 11.33 18.16 17.61
C GLN A 183 10.89 17.28 18.79
N MET A 184 9.63 16.83 18.80
CA MET A 184 9.10 15.94 19.83
C MET A 184 9.21 14.45 19.46
N GLY A 185 9.88 14.13 18.35
CA GLY A 185 9.98 12.77 17.81
C GLY A 185 9.19 12.58 16.51
N LEU A 186 8.95 11.33 16.14
CA LEU A 186 8.12 11.02 14.97
C LEU A 186 6.65 11.29 15.26
N SER A 187 5.97 11.90 14.29
CA SER A 187 4.58 12.25 14.37
C SER A 187 3.81 11.80 13.13
N LEU A 188 2.72 11.07 13.33
CA LEU A 188 1.74 10.77 12.32
C LEU A 188 0.78 11.96 12.21
N ASN A 189 0.87 12.70 11.11
CA ASN A 189 -0.11 13.71 10.75
C ASN A 189 -1.30 13.04 10.07
N ILE A 190 -2.50 13.25 10.63
CA ILE A 190 -3.78 12.77 10.09
C ILE A 190 -4.71 13.96 9.90
N ASP A 191 -5.31 14.09 8.73
CA ASP A 191 -6.30 15.14 8.47
C ASP A 191 -7.52 14.59 7.72
N ILE A 192 -8.68 15.19 7.92
CA ILE A 192 -9.90 14.81 7.21
C ILE A 192 -9.77 15.25 5.76
N SER A 193 -10.20 14.39 4.84
CA SER A 193 -10.27 14.74 3.41
C SER A 193 -11.56 14.23 2.78
N ALA A 194 -11.95 14.86 1.68
CA ALA A 194 -13.04 14.40 0.83
C ALA A 194 -12.61 14.50 -0.63
N ARG A 195 -13.08 13.58 -1.47
CA ARG A 195 -12.75 13.55 -2.89
C ARG A 195 -13.94 13.03 -3.70
N ALA A 196 -14.12 13.57 -4.90
CA ALA A 196 -15.10 13.13 -5.88
C ALA A 196 -14.73 11.77 -6.51
N PHE A 197 -15.72 10.91 -6.64
CA PHE A 197 -15.70 9.61 -7.30
C PHE A 197 -16.95 9.45 -8.17
N TYR A 198 -16.88 8.61 -9.20
CA TYR A 198 -18.07 8.23 -9.93
C TYR A 198 -18.96 7.32 -9.08
N GLU A 199 -20.26 7.54 -9.14
CA GLU A 199 -21.24 6.68 -8.50
C GLU A 199 -21.11 5.25 -9.08
N PRO A 200 -21.03 4.20 -8.24
CA PRO A 200 -20.88 2.83 -8.70
C PRO A 200 -22.22 2.25 -9.17
N ILE A 201 -22.84 2.87 -10.17
CA ILE A 201 -24.12 2.47 -10.78
C ILE A 201 -23.91 1.85 -12.17
N LEU A 202 -24.93 1.16 -12.68
CA LEU A 202 -24.91 0.64 -14.04
C LEU A 202 -24.86 1.78 -15.06
N VAL A 203 -24.19 1.57 -16.20
CA VAL A 203 -24.13 2.57 -17.28
C VAL A 203 -25.53 2.93 -17.78
N THR A 204 -26.43 1.95 -17.84
CA THR A 204 -27.83 2.17 -18.20
C THR A 204 -28.57 3.05 -17.18
N GLU A 205 -28.29 2.87 -15.89
CA GLU A 205 -28.86 3.71 -14.82
C GLU A 205 -28.28 5.12 -14.87
N PHE A 206 -26.99 5.25 -15.14
CA PHE A 206 -26.31 6.54 -15.28
C PHE A 206 -26.96 7.39 -16.37
N VAL A 207 -27.14 6.84 -17.58
CA VAL A 207 -27.77 7.53 -18.74
C VAL A 207 -29.25 7.84 -18.49
N GLN A 208 -29.92 7.08 -17.63
CA GLN A 208 -31.31 7.35 -17.28
C GLN A 208 -31.43 8.46 -16.20
N LYS A 209 -30.48 8.52 -15.26
CA LYS A 209 -30.47 9.45 -14.13
C LYS A 209 -29.93 10.85 -14.50
N HIS A 210 -29.02 10.93 -15.47
CA HIS A 210 -28.28 12.12 -15.88
C HIS A 210 -28.26 12.30 -17.40
#